data_AF-A0A7W1MZT9-F1
#
_entry.id   AF-A0A7W1MZT9-F1
#
_cell.length_a   1.000
_cell.length_b   1.000
_cell.length_c   1.000
_cell.angle_alpha   90.00
_cell.angle_beta   90.00
_cell.angle_gamma   90.00
#
_symmetry.space_group_name_H-M   'P 1'
#
loop_
_entity.id
_entity.type
_entity.pdbx_description
1 polymer ?
#
loop_
_entity_poly.entity_id
_entity_poly.type
_entity_poly.pdbx_seq_one_letter_code
_entity_poly.pdbx_strand_id
1 'polypeptide(L)'
;GPARPLGAGEWLVEDLIGCRVEGLGEVHAVIAAPSCDLLEVGEDGMLVPLVADAVRRVDLAAGIVEVDRAFLGLESGPPGSAER
;
A
#
# COMPACT_ATOMS: atom_id res chain seq x y z
N GLY A 1 27.89 0.83 -3.27
CA GLY A 1 28.04 0.32 -4.65
C GLY A 1 26.89 0.85 -5.50
N PRO A 2 26.98 0.86 -6.83
CA PRO A 2 25.86 1.32 -7.64
C PRO A 2 24.64 0.41 -7.41
N ALA A 3 23.45 1.01 -7.36
CA ALA A 3 22.19 0.27 -7.30
C ALA A 3 22.07 -0.62 -8.55
N ARG A 4 21.68 -1.89 -8.37
CA ARG A 4 21.42 -2.80 -9.48
C ARG A 4 20.23 -2.26 -10.30
N PRO A 5 20.25 -2.33 -11.64
CA PRO A 5 19.06 -2.03 -12.43
C PRO A 5 17.92 -2.99 -12.07
N LEU A 6 16.72 -2.42 -11.91
CA LEU A 6 15.50 -3.17 -11.60
C LEU A 6 15.04 -3.99 -12.81
N GLY A 7 14.53 -5.19 -12.59
CA GLY A 7 13.88 -6.00 -13.61
C GLY A 7 12.51 -5.46 -14.02
N ALA A 8 11.94 -6.02 -15.08
CA ALA A 8 10.61 -5.64 -15.53
C ALA A 8 9.57 -5.96 -14.44
N GLY A 9 8.90 -4.93 -13.93
CA GLY A 9 7.92 -5.04 -12.84
C GLY A 9 8.49 -4.85 -11.43
N GLU A 10 9.81 -4.67 -11.31
CA GLU A 10 10.45 -4.24 -10.05
C GLU A 10 10.50 -2.71 -9.99
N TRP A 11 10.23 -2.16 -8.81
CA TRP A 11 10.22 -0.74 -8.50
C TRP A 11 10.86 -0.49 -7.14
N LEU A 12 11.37 0.73 -6.90
CA LEU A 12 11.80 1.12 -5.55
C LEU A 12 10.58 1.48 -4.73
N VAL A 13 10.56 1.06 -3.46
CA VAL A 13 9.41 1.34 -2.60
C VAL A 13 9.19 2.84 -2.40
N GLU A 14 10.27 3.61 -2.39
CA GLU A 14 10.28 5.07 -2.35
C GLU A 14 9.63 5.75 -3.57
N ASP A 15 9.55 5.09 -4.74
CA ASP A 15 8.82 5.60 -5.91
C ASP A 15 7.29 5.63 -5.70
N LEU A 16 6.79 4.94 -4.67
CA LEU A 16 5.36 4.94 -4.34
C LEU A 16 4.90 6.21 -3.65
N ILE A 17 5.81 7.03 -3.11
CA ILE A 17 5.45 8.28 -2.45
C ILE A 17 4.81 9.23 -3.47
N GLY A 18 3.64 9.77 -3.14
CA GLY A 18 2.81 10.57 -4.04
C GLY A 18 1.89 9.76 -4.96
N CYS A 19 1.95 8.42 -4.96
CA CYS A 19 0.96 7.62 -5.66
C CYS A 19 -0.41 7.70 -4.95
N ARG A 20 -1.48 7.71 -5.75
CA ARG A 20 -2.86 7.68 -5.29
C ARG A 20 -3.27 6.25 -4.96
N VAL A 21 -3.76 6.03 -3.74
CA VAL A 21 -4.46 4.81 -3.34
C VAL A 21 -5.97 5.05 -3.41
N GLU A 22 -6.66 4.30 -4.26
CA GLU A 22 -8.08 4.54 -4.53
C GLU A 22 -8.95 4.46 -3.28
N GLY A 23 -9.62 5.58 -2.97
CA GLY A 23 -10.49 5.72 -1.82
C GLY A 23 -9.81 5.64 -0.46
N LEU A 24 -8.48 5.82 -0.40
CA LEU A 24 -7.70 5.96 0.85
C LEU A 24 -6.87 7.25 0.90
N GLY A 25 -6.38 7.77 -0.22
CA GLY A 25 -5.59 9.00 -0.22
C GLY A 25 -4.35 8.90 -1.10
N GLU A 26 -3.34 9.71 -0.81
CA GLU A 26 -2.01 9.60 -1.42
C GLU A 26 -1.05 8.94 -0.41
N VAL A 27 -0.02 8.26 -0.93
CA VAL A 27 1.07 7.75 -0.10
C VAL A 27 1.97 8.91 0.31
N HIS A 28 2.13 9.14 1.62
CA HIS A 28 2.98 10.21 2.16
C HIS A 28 4.36 9.70 2.59
N ALA A 29 4.44 8.44 3.02
CA ALA A 29 5.69 7.86 3.49
C ALA A 29 5.71 6.34 3.31
N VAL A 30 6.93 5.80 3.34
CA VAL A 30 7.22 4.37 3.43
C VAL A 30 7.90 4.12 4.78
N ILE A 31 7.34 3.22 5.57
CA ILE A 31 7.84 2.86 6.89
C ILE A 31 8.38 1.44 6.81
N ALA A 32 9.70 1.29 6.97
CA ALA A 32 10.32 -0.02 7.09
C ALA A 32 9.91 -0.68 8.42
N ALA A 33 9.30 -1.87 8.37
CA ALA A 33 8.96 -2.66 9.55
C ALA A 33 9.61 -4.05 9.49
N PRO A 34 9.69 -4.80 10.61
CA PRO A 34 10.43 -6.06 10.67
C PRO A 34 9.95 -7.15 9.70
N SER A 35 8.67 -7.11 9.32
CA SER A 35 8.05 -8.12 8.44
C SER A 35 7.95 -7.66 6.99
N CYS A 36 7.50 -6.42 6.78
CA CYS A 36 7.28 -5.81 5.46
C CYS A 36 7.29 -4.29 5.61
N ASP A 37 7.57 -3.58 4.52
CA ASP A 37 7.33 -2.14 4.46
C ASP A 37 5.84 -1.82 4.57
N LEU A 38 5.53 -0.64 5.12
CA LEU A 38 4.18 -0.10 5.25
C LEU A 38 4.09 1.22 4.49
N LEU A 39 3.02 1.43 3.74
CA LEU A 39 2.68 2.71 3.13
C LEU A 39 1.83 3.50 4.12
N GLU A 40 2.22 4.72 4.44
CA GLU A 40 1.38 5.68 5.16
C GLU A 40 0.55 6.46 4.14
N VAL A 41 -0.77 6.37 4.24
CA VAL A 41 -1.70 6.81 3.20
C VAL A 41 -2.76 7.76 3.76
N GLY A 42 -2.99 8.85 3.03
CA GLY A 42 -4.00 9.85 3.35
C GLY A 42 -3.70 10.67 4.61
N GLU A 43 -4.56 11.65 4.87
CA GLU A 43 -4.38 12.61 5.97
C GLU A 43 -4.52 11.96 7.36
N ASP A 44 -5.26 10.85 7.46
CA ASP A 44 -5.44 10.08 8.70
C ASP A 44 -4.24 9.17 9.00
N GLY A 45 -3.25 9.07 8.11
CA GLY A 45 -2.04 8.26 8.31
C GLY A 45 -2.31 6.75 8.31
N MET A 46 -3.22 6.28 7.46
CA MET A 46 -3.57 4.86 7.40
C MET A 46 -2.37 4.03 6.94
N LEU A 47 -2.08 2.93 7.65
CA LEU A 47 -0.99 2.02 7.30
C LEU A 47 -1.49 0.89 6.41
N VAL A 48 -0.93 0.79 5.21
CA VAL A 48 -1.18 -0.28 4.25
C VAL A 48 0.08 -1.13 4.12
N PRO A 49 0.06 -2.44 4.48
CA PRO A 49 1.23 -3.28 4.35
C PRO A 49 1.55 -3.55 2.88
N LEU A 50 2.83 -3.46 2.51
CA LEU A 50 3.30 -3.69 1.15
C LEU A 50 3.49 -5.19 0.90
N VAL A 51 2.37 -5.91 0.83
CA VAL A 51 2.31 -7.35 0.60
C VAL A 51 1.27 -7.65 -0.47
N ALA A 52 1.41 -8.78 -1.18
CA ALA A 52 0.52 -9.14 -2.29
C ALA A 52 -0.96 -9.34 -1.89
N ASP A 53 -1.23 -9.62 -0.61
CA ASP A 53 -2.59 -9.74 -0.09
C ASP A 53 -3.27 -8.37 0.10
N ALA A 54 -2.47 -7.31 0.29
CA ALA A 54 -2.96 -5.95 0.52
C ALA A 54 -2.83 -5.05 -0.71
N VAL A 55 -1.77 -5.21 -1.51
CA VAL A 55 -1.49 -4.40 -2.69
C VAL A 55 -1.63 -5.29 -3.93
N ARG A 56 -2.69 -5.05 -4.69
CA ARG A 56 -3.06 -5.86 -5.86
C ARG A 56 -2.35 -5.42 -7.13
N ARG A 57 -2.09 -4.12 -7.28
CA ARG A 57 -1.42 -3.55 -8.45
C ARG A 57 -0.70 -2.26 -8.07
N VAL A 58 0.46 -2.06 -8.68
CA VAL A 58 1.18 -0.78 -8.70
C VAL A 58 1.34 -0.36 -10.16
N ASP A 59 0.88 0.84 -10.48
CA ASP A 59 1.05 1.49 -11.78
C ASP A 59 1.77 2.82 -11.59
N LEU A 60 3.11 2.78 -11.59
CA LEU A 60 3.93 3.98 -11.42
C LEU A 60 3.78 4.98 -12.56
N ALA A 61 3.44 4.52 -13.77
CA ALA A 61 3.23 5.41 -14.90
C ALA A 61 1.95 6.24 -14.73
N ALA A 62 0.91 5.63 -14.15
CA ALA A 62 -0.32 6.32 -13.79
C ALA A 62 -0.27 7.00 -12.40
N GLY A 63 0.70 6.65 -11.56
CA GLY A 63 0.78 7.09 -10.17
C GLY A 63 -0.34 6.48 -9.31
N ILE A 64 -0.75 5.23 -9.59
CA ILE A 64 -1.88 4.58 -8.94
C ILE A 64 -1.44 3.29 -8.23
N VAL A 65 -1.93 3.10 -7.01
CA VAL A 65 -1.80 1.87 -6.24
C VAL A 65 -3.19 1.32 -5.93
N GLU A 66 -3.44 0.08 -6.34
CA GLU A 66 -4.68 -0.63 -6.05
C GLU A 66 -4.50 -1.55 -4.86
N VAL A 67 -5.42 -1.46 -3.90
CA VAL A 67 -5.38 -2.23 -2.66
C VAL A 67 -6.57 -3.17 -2.51
N ASP A 68 -6.36 -4.24 -1.77
CA ASP A 68 -7.40 -5.14 -1.32
C ASP A 68 -8.11 -4.55 -0.10
N ARG A 69 -9.27 -3.92 -0.31
CA ARG A 69 -10.06 -3.32 0.78
C ARG A 69 -10.58 -4.37 1.77
N ALA A 70 -10.77 -5.62 1.35
CA ALA A 70 -11.24 -6.69 2.21
C ALA A 70 -10.18 -7.10 3.21
N PHE A 71 -8.96 -7.31 2.71
CA PHE A 71 -7.81 -7.60 3.54
C PHE A 71 -7.55 -6.48 4.57
N LEU A 72 -7.71 -5.23 4.15
CA LEU A 72 -7.57 -4.07 5.02
C LEU A 72 -8.76 -3.85 5.99
N GLY A 73 -9.80 -4.68 5.93
CA GLY A 73 -10.98 -4.55 6.79
C GLY A 73 -11.85 -3.33 6.49
N LEU A 74 -11.76 -2.79 5.27
CA LEU A 74 -12.45 -1.57 4.82
C LEU A 74 -13.77 -1.84 4.11
N GLU A 75 -14.21 -3.10 4.03
CA GLU A 75 -15.50 -3.44 3.44
C GLU A 75 -16.62 -2.98 4.38
N SER A 76 -17.56 -2.20 3.86
CA SER A 76 -18.76 -1.85 4.61
C SER A 76 -19.66 -3.08 4.73
N GLY A 77 -19.47 -3.85 5.81
CA GLY A 77 -20.43 -4.81 6.34
C GLY A 77 -20.86 -4.38 7.74
N PRO A 78 -22.08 -4.74 8.21
CA PRO A 78 -22.40 -4.56 9.63
C PRO A 78 -21.33 -5.25 10.48
N PRO A 79 -20.98 -4.73 11.68
CA PRO A 79 -20.01 -5.38 12.55
C PRO A 79 -20.48 -6.81 12.81
N GLY A 80 -19.86 -7.77 12.14
CA GLY A 80 -19.97 -9.17 12.49
C GLY A 80 -19.34 -9.29 13.86
N SER A 81 -20.19 -9.57 14.85
CA SER A 81 -19.83 -9.78 16.26
C SER A 81 -18.40 -10.27 16.41
N ALA A 82 -17.53 -9.42 16.95
CA ALA A 82 -16.26 -9.88 17.49
C ALA A 82 -16.58 -11.03 18.44
N GLU A 83 -16.10 -12.22 18.10
CA GLU A 83 -16.28 -13.43 18.87
C GLU A 83 -15.61 -13.26 20.25
N ARG A 84 -16.21 -13.91 21.25
CA ARG A 84 -15.93 -13.73 22.68
C ARG A 84 -14.53 -14.15 23.13
#